data_AF-A0A7C3SMA0-F1
#
_entry.id   AF-A0A7C3SMA0-F1
#
_cell.length_a   1.000
_cell.length_b   1.000
_cell.length_c   1.000
_cell.angle_alpha   90.00
_cell.angle_beta   90.00
_cell.angle_gamma   90.00
#
_symmetry.space_group_name_H-M   'P 1'
#
loop_
_entity.id
_entity.type
_entity.pdbx_description
1 polymer ?
#
loop_
_entity_poly.entity_id
_entity_poly.type
_entity_poly.pdbx_seq_one_letter_code
_entity_poly.pdbx_strand_id
1 'polypeptide(L)'
;MGTFIISFIVSFFTCLIILRIGKHNGALLDENEGPQKVHIGKVPRVGGLAIWVALIATGFYFFFKTGNFAELMWRLILSSLPFFLIGILEDITKAIRAQYRFFIMLCAAILPFYLMDARLIRSSISILDQLLSFWPASFIITIIAIAGFA
;
A
#
# COMPACT_ATOMS: atom_id res chain seq x y z
N MET A 1 -19.22 2.59 -11.18
CA MET A 1 -20.12 1.70 -10.42
C MET A 1 -19.63 0.26 -10.35
N GLY A 2 -19.37 -0.42 -11.49
CA GLY A 2 -18.94 -1.83 -11.48
C GLY A 2 -17.65 -2.12 -10.69
N THR A 3 -16.63 -1.27 -10.83
CA THR A 3 -15.37 -1.41 -10.08
C THR A 3 -15.55 -1.32 -8.56
N PHE A 4 -16.33 -0.34 -8.09
CA PHE A 4 -16.63 -0.16 -6.67
C PHE A 4 -17.32 -1.39 -6.07
N ILE A 5 -18.32 -1.94 -6.78
CA ILE A 5 -19.03 -3.14 -6.33
C ILE A 5 -18.10 -4.35 -6.29
N ILE A 6 -17.26 -4.55 -7.31
CA ILE A 6 -16.29 -5.65 -7.35
C ILE A 6 -15.28 -5.52 -6.22
N SER A 7 -14.66 -4.35 -6.06
CA SER A 7 -13.68 -4.13 -5.00
C SER A 7 -14.32 -4.30 -3.61
N PHE A 8 -15.56 -3.83 -3.42
CA PHE A 8 -16.29 -4.02 -2.17
C PHE A 8 -16.56 -5.50 -1.88
N ILE A 9 -17.12 -6.25 -2.83
CA ILE A 9 -17.45 -7.66 -2.66
C ILE A 9 -16.19 -8.47 -2.38
N VAL A 10 -15.14 -8.29 -3.19
CA VAL A 10 -13.88 -9.01 -3.02
C VAL A 10 -13.25 -8.70 -1.67
N SER A 11 -13.09 -7.43 -1.32
CA SER A 11 -12.50 -7.05 -0.03
C SER A 11 -13.33 -7.54 1.15
N PHE A 12 -14.67 -7.47 1.08
CA PHE A 12 -15.57 -7.98 2.11
C PHE A 12 -15.36 -9.48 2.36
N PHE A 13 -15.40 -10.31 1.31
CA PHE A 13 -15.22 -11.76 1.46
C PHE A 13 -13.80 -12.12 1.89
N THR A 14 -12.77 -11.43 1.37
CA THR A 14 -11.39 -11.65 1.83
C THR A 14 -11.22 -11.29 3.31
N CYS A 15 -11.83 -10.20 3.78
CA CYS A 15 -11.85 -9.86 5.20
C CYS A 15 -12.52 -10.95 6.04
N LEU A 16 -13.66 -11.50 5.62
CA LEU A 16 -14.33 -12.60 6.33
C LEU A 16 -13.44 -13.85 6.42
N ILE A 17 -12.73 -14.19 5.34
CA ILE A 17 -11.78 -15.31 5.31
C ILE A 17 -10.62 -15.04 6.27
N ILE A 18 -10.03 -13.83 6.25
CA ILE A 18 -8.95 -13.44 7.17
C ILE A 18 -9.40 -13.55 8.63
N LEU A 19 -10.60 -13.06 8.96
CA LEU A 19 -11.16 -13.15 10.31
C LEU A 19 -11.37 -14.61 10.73
N ARG A 20 -11.82 -15.47 9.82
CA ARG A 20 -12.02 -16.89 10.10
C ARG A 20 -10.69 -17.61 10.33
N ILE A 21 -9.69 -17.37 9.49
CA ILE A 21 -8.36 -17.98 9.62
C ILE A 21 -7.65 -17.43 10.87
N GLY A 22 -7.73 -16.13 11.13
CA GLY A 22 -7.11 -15.48 12.28
C GLY A 22 -7.56 -16.08 13.61
N LYS A 23 -8.83 -16.50 13.74
CA LYS A 23 -9.32 -17.21 14.93
C LYS A 23 -8.57 -18.51 15.24
N HIS A 24 -8.02 -19.18 14.22
CA HIS A 24 -7.32 -20.45 14.36
C HIS A 24 -5.79 -20.33 14.24
N ASN A 25 -5.28 -19.22 13.72
CA ASN A 25 -3.85 -19.01 13.51
C ASN A 25 -3.33 -17.82 14.34
N GLY A 26 -2.69 -18.14 15.47
CA GLY A 26 -2.16 -17.15 16.40
C GLY A 26 -1.10 -16.21 15.81
N ALA A 27 -0.39 -16.61 14.75
CA ALA A 27 0.61 -15.77 14.10
C ALA A 27 0.01 -14.51 13.44
N LEU A 28 -1.25 -14.58 13.02
CA LEU A 28 -1.96 -13.44 12.41
C LEU A 28 -2.56 -12.50 13.46
N LEU A 29 -2.76 -13.01 14.68
CA LEU A 29 -3.41 -12.29 15.75
C LEU A 29 -2.41 -11.37 16.44
N ASP A 30 -2.81 -10.13 16.67
CA ASP A 30 -2.08 -9.25 17.56
C ASP A 30 -2.71 -9.12 18.94
N GLU A 31 -1.85 -9.11 19.94
CA GLU A 31 -2.21 -9.03 21.35
C GLU A 31 -2.21 -7.57 21.81
N ASN A 32 -2.98 -7.27 22.86
CA ASN A 32 -3.29 -5.90 23.30
C ASN A 32 -2.09 -5.15 23.92
N GLU A 33 -0.90 -5.73 23.98
CA GLU A 33 0.25 -5.09 24.62
C GLU A 33 0.98 -4.16 23.66
N GLY A 34 0.82 -2.86 23.87
CA GLY A 34 1.59 -1.80 23.21
C GLY A 34 0.96 -0.41 23.39
N PRO A 35 1.76 0.68 23.30
CA PRO A 35 1.34 2.04 23.64
C PRO A 35 0.23 2.63 22.75
N GLN A 36 -0.11 1.97 21.64
CA GLN A 36 -1.14 2.40 20.67
C GLN A 36 -2.14 1.28 20.34
N LYS A 37 -2.24 0.22 21.16
CA LYS A 37 -3.14 -0.92 20.91
C LYS A 37 -4.46 -0.76 21.66
N VAL A 38 -5.37 0.06 21.11
CA VAL A 38 -6.70 0.32 21.69
C VAL A 38 -7.73 -0.69 21.17
N HIS A 39 -7.46 -1.99 21.35
CA HIS A 39 -8.41 -3.04 21.01
C HIS A 39 -8.55 -4.04 22.16
N ILE A 40 -9.75 -4.60 22.30
CA ILE A 40 -10.04 -5.63 23.30
C ILE A 40 -9.97 -6.99 22.60
N GLY A 41 -8.90 -7.72 22.88
CA GLY A 41 -8.75 -9.12 22.48
C GLY A 41 -7.90 -9.29 21.22
N LYS A 42 -7.72 -10.56 20.83
CA LYS A 42 -6.86 -10.93 19.71
C LYS A 42 -7.54 -10.59 18.37
N VAL A 43 -6.95 -9.70 17.58
CA VAL A 43 -7.46 -9.29 16.26
C VAL A 43 -6.43 -9.53 15.16
N PRO A 44 -6.82 -10.02 13.98
CA PRO A 44 -5.90 -10.22 12.88
C PRO A 44 -5.48 -8.88 12.26
N ARG A 45 -4.17 -8.62 12.16
CA ARG A 45 -3.61 -7.36 11.64
C ARG A 45 -3.15 -7.42 10.19
N VAL A 46 -3.80 -8.22 9.35
CA VAL A 46 -3.44 -8.39 7.92
C VAL A 46 -4.51 -7.85 6.96
N GLY A 47 -5.26 -6.83 7.39
CA GLY A 47 -6.37 -6.25 6.61
C GLY A 47 -5.95 -5.69 5.25
N GLY A 48 -4.69 -5.26 5.11
CA GLY A 48 -4.13 -4.80 3.83
C GLY A 48 -4.21 -5.87 2.72
N LEU A 49 -4.17 -7.16 3.06
CA LEU A 49 -4.32 -8.26 2.10
C LEU A 49 -5.68 -8.21 1.38
N ALA A 50 -6.75 -7.86 2.10
CA ALA A 50 -8.09 -7.74 1.50
C ALA A 50 -8.15 -6.60 0.47
N ILE A 51 -7.51 -5.47 0.77
CA ILE A 51 -7.41 -4.34 -0.15
C ILE A 51 -6.59 -4.75 -1.38
N TRP A 52 -5.48 -5.46 -1.17
CA TRP A 52 -4.58 -5.88 -2.23
C TRP A 52 -5.22 -6.88 -3.21
N VAL A 53 -5.93 -7.87 -2.67
CA VAL A 53 -6.70 -8.84 -3.48
C VAL A 53 -7.82 -8.13 -4.27
N ALA A 54 -8.51 -7.16 -3.65
CA ALA A 54 -9.53 -6.37 -4.34
C ALA A 54 -8.94 -5.50 -5.46
N LEU A 55 -7.74 -4.95 -5.28
CA LEU A 55 -7.04 -4.18 -6.31
C LEU A 55 -6.68 -5.05 -7.51
N ILE A 56 -6.12 -6.25 -7.27
CA ILE A 56 -5.81 -7.23 -8.33
C ILE A 56 -7.08 -7.63 -9.10
N ALA A 57 -8.17 -7.93 -8.39
CA ALA A 57 -9.46 -8.25 -9.03
C ALA A 57 -9.97 -7.09 -9.90
N THR A 58 -9.79 -5.85 -9.44
CA THR A 58 -10.14 -4.65 -10.20
C THR A 58 -9.23 -4.46 -11.42
N GLY A 59 -7.94 -4.78 -11.30
CA GLY A 59 -6.98 -4.81 -12.42
C GLY A 59 -7.39 -5.78 -13.53
N PHE A 60 -7.78 -7.00 -13.16
CA PHE A 60 -8.34 -7.96 -14.13
C PHE A 60 -9.65 -7.47 -14.74
N TYR A 61 -10.55 -6.89 -13.97
CA TYR A 61 -11.78 -6.31 -14.51
C TYR A 61 -11.48 -5.24 -15.58
N PHE A 62 -10.53 -4.34 -15.33
CA PHE A 62 -10.12 -3.35 -16.33
C PHE A 62 -9.49 -4.00 -17.55
N PHE A 63 -8.61 -4.98 -17.35
CA PHE A 63 -7.97 -5.73 -18.43
C PHE A 63 -8.99 -6.35 -19.40
N PHE A 64 -10.06 -6.96 -18.88
CA PHE A 64 -11.08 -7.61 -19.72
C PHE A 64 -12.15 -6.67 -20.28
N LYS A 65 -12.50 -5.58 -19.59
CA LYS A 65 -13.65 -4.74 -19.98
C LYS A 65 -13.26 -3.46 -20.71
N THR A 66 -12.15 -2.84 -20.34
CA THR A 66 -11.81 -1.46 -20.72
C THR A 66 -10.29 -1.29 -20.72
N GLY A 67 -9.67 -1.55 -21.87
CA GLY A 67 -8.20 -1.46 -22.03
C GLY A 67 -7.59 -0.13 -21.61
N ASN A 68 -8.33 0.98 -21.72
CA ASN A 68 -7.83 2.34 -21.45
C ASN A 68 -7.30 2.56 -20.02
N PHE A 69 -7.77 1.81 -19.02
CA PHE A 69 -7.32 1.95 -17.63
C PHE A 69 -6.55 0.73 -17.12
N ALA A 70 -6.47 -0.34 -17.90
CA ALA A 70 -5.81 -1.58 -17.51
C ALA A 70 -4.31 -1.34 -17.27
N GLU A 71 -3.65 -0.64 -18.18
CA GLU A 71 -2.22 -0.34 -18.06
C GLU A 71 -1.90 0.49 -16.80
N LEU A 72 -2.66 1.56 -16.57
CA LEU A 72 -2.50 2.40 -15.37
C LEU A 72 -2.69 1.58 -14.08
N MET A 73 -3.73 0.75 -14.04
CA MET A 73 -4.03 -0.07 -12.86
C MET A 73 -2.94 -1.11 -12.60
N TRP A 74 -2.42 -1.77 -13.64
CA TRP A 74 -1.34 -2.74 -13.48
C TRP A 74 -0.01 -2.09 -13.13
N ARG A 75 0.30 -0.90 -13.67
CA ARG A 75 1.47 -0.11 -13.24
C ARG A 75 1.37 0.26 -11.76
N LEU A 76 0.18 0.65 -11.28
CA LEU A 76 -0.09 0.93 -9.87
C LEU A 76 0.08 -0.32 -8.99
N ILE A 77 -0.50 -1.46 -9.41
CA ILE A 77 -0.35 -2.73 -8.69
C ILE A 77 1.14 -3.11 -8.58
N LEU A 78 1.87 -3.02 -9.70
CA LEU A 78 3.29 -3.37 -9.71
C LEU A 78 4.12 -2.41 -8.86
N SER A 79 3.83 -1.10 -8.92
CA SER A 79 4.57 -0.08 -8.17
C SER A 79 4.34 -0.17 -6.66
N SER A 80 3.15 -0.60 -6.22
CA SER A 80 2.82 -0.73 -4.78
C SER A 80 3.07 -2.12 -4.20
N LEU A 81 3.42 -3.12 -5.03
CA LEU A 81 3.81 -4.45 -4.57
C LEU A 81 4.90 -4.48 -3.50
N PRO A 82 6.06 -3.79 -3.64
CA PRO A 82 7.11 -3.82 -2.60
C PRO A 82 6.63 -3.24 -1.26
N PHE A 83 5.81 -2.18 -1.29
CA PHE A 83 5.19 -1.60 -0.10
C PHE A 83 4.26 -2.58 0.60
N PHE A 84 3.42 -3.26 -0.18
CA PHE A 84 2.52 -4.29 0.33
C PHE A 84 3.29 -5.46 0.96
N LEU A 85 4.34 -5.94 0.28
CA LEU A 85 5.15 -7.08 0.76
C LEU A 85 5.86 -6.77 2.08
N ILE A 86 6.43 -5.58 2.24
CA ILE A 86 7.09 -5.23 3.51
C ILE A 86 6.06 -5.03 4.63
N GLY A 87 4.90 -4.43 4.33
CA GLY A 87 3.81 -4.25 5.29
C GLY A 87 3.27 -5.59 5.79
N ILE A 88 2.94 -6.51 4.88
CA ILE A 88 2.42 -7.82 5.28
C ILE A 88 3.46 -8.67 6.01
N LEU A 89 4.74 -8.56 5.63
CA LEU A 89 5.81 -9.26 6.33
C LEU A 89 5.99 -8.70 7.75
N GLU A 90 5.87 -7.39 7.93
CA GLU A 90 5.88 -6.76 9.25
C GLU A 90 4.69 -7.21 10.10
N ASP A 91 3.47 -7.18 9.55
CA ASP A 91 2.26 -7.60 10.25
C ASP A 91 2.33 -9.07 10.72
N ILE A 92 2.90 -9.95 9.91
CA ILE A 92 3.05 -11.39 10.21
C ILE A 92 4.20 -11.65 11.18
N THR A 93 5.38 -11.06 10.94
CA THR A 93 6.59 -11.38 11.72
C THR A 93 6.70 -10.55 13.00
N LYS A 94 6.13 -9.34 13.01
CA LYS A 94 6.25 -8.34 14.08
C LYS A 94 7.67 -8.03 14.51
N ALA A 95 8.65 -8.35 13.65
CA ALA A 95 10.08 -8.33 13.95
C ALA A 95 10.84 -7.23 13.19
N ILE A 96 10.17 -6.56 12.25
CA ILE A 96 10.80 -5.55 11.40
C ILE A 96 10.86 -4.23 12.17
N ARG A 97 12.07 -3.76 12.45
CA ARG A 97 12.25 -2.45 13.11
C ARG A 97 11.77 -1.33 12.19
N ALA A 98 11.18 -0.29 12.79
CA ALA A 98 10.66 0.87 12.07
C ALA A 98 11.69 1.51 11.12
N GLN A 99 12.98 1.55 11.51
CA GLN A 99 14.05 2.11 10.69
C GLN A 99 14.28 1.31 9.38
N TYR A 100 14.28 -0.02 9.47
CA TYR A 100 14.43 -0.88 8.28
C TYR A 100 13.19 -0.82 7.40
N ARG A 101 12.00 -0.81 8.00
CA ARG A 101 10.73 -0.62 7.28
C ARG A 101 10.77 0.67 6.46
N PHE A 102 11.13 1.78 7.09
CA PHE A 102 11.20 3.08 6.43
C PHE A 102 12.24 3.12 5.30
N PHE A 103 13.43 2.55 5.51
CA PHE A 103 14.44 2.46 4.45
C PHE A 103 13.94 1.65 3.24
N ILE A 104 13.25 0.54 3.49
CA ILE A 104 12.64 -0.27 2.43
C ILE A 104 11.54 0.52 1.71
N MET A 105 10.71 1.29 2.42
CA MET A 105 9.71 2.18 1.80
C MET A 105 10.35 3.26 0.92
N LEU A 106 11.48 3.84 1.33
CA LEU A 106 12.24 4.80 0.50
C LEU A 106 12.73 4.14 -0.80
N CYS A 107 13.29 2.94 -0.72
CA CYS A 107 13.72 2.20 -1.91
C CYS A 107 12.51 1.81 -2.79
N ALA A 108 11.40 1.39 -2.19
CA ALA A 108 10.17 1.03 -2.88
C ALA A 108 9.56 2.22 -3.63
N ALA A 109 9.67 3.45 -3.11
CA ALA A 109 9.16 4.68 -3.70
C ALA A 109 9.83 5.10 -5.01
N ILE A 110 11.00 4.52 -5.33
CA ILE A 110 11.63 4.67 -6.64
C ILE A 110 10.72 4.10 -7.74
N LEU A 111 9.99 3.03 -7.43
CA LEU A 111 9.16 2.30 -8.39
C LEU A 111 7.99 3.13 -8.94
N PRO A 112 7.10 3.75 -8.13
CA PRO A 112 6.06 4.65 -8.64
C PRO A 112 6.62 5.89 -9.35
N PHE A 113 7.80 6.40 -8.95
CA PHE A 113 8.44 7.53 -9.66
C PHE A 113 8.71 7.20 -11.13
N TYR A 114 9.22 5.99 -11.42
CA TYR A 114 9.54 5.59 -12.80
C TYR A 114 8.39 4.89 -13.54
N LEU A 115 7.61 4.04 -12.87
CA LEU A 115 6.53 3.28 -13.52
C LEU A 115 5.27 4.10 -13.77
N MET A 116 4.98 5.06 -12.90
CA MET A 116 3.76 5.87 -12.96
C MET A 116 4.02 7.34 -13.31
N ASP A 117 5.28 7.73 -13.48
CA ASP A 117 5.69 9.13 -13.58
C ASP A 117 5.15 9.97 -12.40
N ALA A 118 5.07 9.36 -11.21
CA ALA A 118 4.49 9.97 -10.03
C ALA A 118 5.43 11.01 -9.41
N ARG A 119 5.70 12.10 -10.12
CA ARG A 119 6.64 13.16 -9.71
C ARG A 119 5.93 14.30 -9.01
N LEU A 120 6.47 14.74 -7.88
CA LEU A 120 6.05 15.98 -7.26
C LEU A 120 6.63 17.15 -8.07
N ILE A 121 5.77 17.83 -8.83
CA ILE A 121 6.13 18.98 -9.66
C ILE A 121 5.58 20.30 -9.10
N ARG A 122 4.58 20.24 -8.23
CA ARG A 122 3.95 21.40 -7.59
C ARG A 122 3.46 21.02 -6.20
N SER A 123 3.60 21.96 -5.28
CA SER A 123 3.26 21.87 -3.87
C SER A 123 2.40 23.04 -3.38
N SER A 124 2.19 24.06 -4.23
CA SER A 124 1.53 25.33 -3.89
C SER A 124 2.31 26.20 -2.90
N ILE A 125 3.58 25.86 -2.64
CA ILE A 125 4.50 26.64 -1.82
C ILE A 125 5.59 27.15 -2.74
N SER A 126 5.67 28.47 -2.96
CA SER A 126 6.54 29.06 -4.00
C SER A 126 8.01 28.63 -3.90
N ILE A 127 8.56 28.55 -2.68
CA ILE A 127 9.96 28.14 -2.46
C ILE A 127 10.17 26.66 -2.83
N LEU A 128 9.21 25.82 -2.46
CA LEU A 128 9.28 24.38 -2.74
C LEU A 128 9.07 24.12 -4.23
N ASP A 129 8.18 24.86 -4.90
CA ASP A 129 7.97 24.74 -6.36
C ASP A 129 9.22 25.13 -7.16
N GLN A 130 9.98 26.15 -6.72
CA GLN A 130 11.28 26.48 -7.30
C GLN A 130 12.26 25.31 -7.14
N LEU A 131 12.32 24.69 -5.96
CA LEU A 131 13.19 23.55 -5.71
C LEU A 131 12.79 22.32 -6.55
N LEU A 132 11.48 22.06 -6.68
CA LEU A 132 10.94 20.95 -7.48
C LEU A 132 11.20 21.10 -8.99
N SER A 133 11.55 22.29 -9.47
CA SER A 133 12.00 22.47 -10.86
C SER A 133 13.32 21.77 -11.17
N PHE A 134 14.15 21.51 -10.14
CA PHE A 134 15.39 20.74 -10.27
C PHE A 134 15.12 19.24 -10.12
N TRP A 135 15.39 18.46 -11.17
CA TRP A 135 15.03 17.03 -11.23
C TRP A 135 15.50 16.19 -10.02
N PRO A 136 16.76 16.30 -9.55
CA PRO A 136 17.21 15.56 -8.37
C PRO A 136 16.44 15.91 -7.10
N ALA A 137 16.06 17.18 -6.93
CA ALA A 137 15.28 17.61 -5.78
C ALA A 137 13.85 17.09 -5.85
N SER A 138 13.21 17.15 -7.03
CA SER A 138 11.90 16.52 -7.24
C SER A 138 11.94 15.02 -6.94
N PHE A 139 12.97 14.30 -7.39
CA PHE A 139 13.16 12.88 -7.11
C PHE A 139 13.25 12.58 -5.60
N ILE A 140 14.16 13.26 -4.89
CA ILE A 140 14.38 13.05 -3.45
C ILE A 140 13.11 13.37 -2.66
N ILE A 141 12.48 14.52 -2.93
CA ILE A 141 11.29 14.96 -2.21
C ILE A 141 10.12 14.03 -2.49
N THR A 142 9.95 13.57 -3.73
CA THR A 142 8.90 12.62 -4.10
C THR A 142 9.06 11.30 -3.34
N ILE A 143 10.27 10.75 -3.29
CA ILE A 143 10.54 9.50 -2.57
C ILE A 143 10.24 9.63 -1.09
N ILE A 144 10.68 10.74 -0.47
CA ILE A 144 10.39 11.03 0.94
C ILE A 144 8.88 11.19 1.16
N ALA A 145 8.17 11.88 0.26
CA ALA A 145 6.73 12.08 0.38
C ALA A 145 5.96 10.75 0.29
N ILE A 146 6.29 9.89 -0.67
CA ILE A 146 5.65 8.57 -0.83
C ILE A 146 5.97 7.68 0.37
N ALA A 147 7.24 7.57 0.77
CA ALA A 147 7.66 6.73 1.88
C ALA A 147 7.16 7.23 3.24
N GLY A 148 7.04 8.55 3.42
CA GLY A 148 6.54 9.16 4.65
C GLY A 148 5.04 8.99 4.86
N PHE A 149 4.27 8.79 3.78
CA PHE A 149 2.85 8.47 3.85
C PHE A 149 2.55 6.97 4.00
N ALA A 150 3.54 6.10 3.73
CA ALA A 150 3.40 4.64 3.72
C ALA A 150 3.67 3.98 5.09
#